data_AF-A0A349SE74-F1
#
_entry.id   AF-A0A349SE74-F1
#
_cell.length_a   1.000
_cell.length_b   1.000
_cell.length_c   1.000
_cell.angle_alpha   90.00
_cell.angle_beta   90.00
_cell.angle_gamma   90.00
#
_symmetry.space_group_name_H-M   'P 1'
#
loop_
_entity.id
_entity.type
_entity.pdbx_description
1 polymer ?
#
loop_
_entity_poly.entity_id
_entity_poly.type
_entity_poly.pdbx_seq_one_letter_code
_entity_poly.pdbx_strand_id
1 'polypeptide(L)'
;MGIKLSCFYGKMLSTSVAVGRLSKPDYIAVRVLCLTEMTSLTDQLDNGPVPADSEKVFFFLEKHGLSSTTRDHPPMFTVTDSQALRPSGVSGGYTKNFFLRNKKKTMWLVTCDENQSVDLRHLGTALGAGRLSFASPERLMRFLGITTGAVSPLALINDVTHKVHFAIDRSLLRHDQLHVHPLVNTLTTTLPTIGLVQFAIKTGHPPDYLTFNHDGSVTIDTSSNKMPDGRLKAT
;
A
#
# COMPACT_ATOMS: atom_id res chain seq x y z
N MET A 1 -24.53 -39.55 18.26
CA MET A 1 -24.08 -39.23 16.89
C MET A 1 -23.60 -37.77 16.88
N GLY A 2 -22.31 -37.52 17.08
CA GLY A 2 -21.74 -36.16 17.10
C GLY A 2 -21.40 -35.70 15.68
N ILE A 3 -21.76 -34.48 15.33
CA ILE A 3 -21.37 -33.87 14.06
C ILE A 3 -19.98 -33.25 14.27
N LYS A 4 -18.94 -33.79 13.62
CA LYS A 4 -17.64 -33.13 13.52
C LYS A 4 -17.78 -31.97 12.54
N LEU A 5 -17.65 -30.74 13.03
CA LEU A 5 -17.49 -29.58 12.15
C LEU A 5 -16.01 -29.47 11.76
N SER A 6 -15.67 -29.91 10.55
CA SER A 6 -14.36 -29.67 9.96
C SER A 6 -14.45 -28.46 9.05
N CYS A 7 -13.87 -27.33 9.46
CA CYS A 7 -13.64 -26.20 8.57
C CYS A 7 -12.42 -26.54 7.70
N PHE A 8 -12.63 -26.80 6.42
CA PHE A 8 -11.57 -27.09 5.46
C PHE A 8 -11.26 -25.82 4.66
N TYR A 9 -10.20 -25.09 5.04
CA TYR A 9 -9.52 -24.18 4.11
C TYR A 9 -8.07 -23.95 4.56
N GLY A 10 -7.11 -24.39 3.73
CA GLY A 10 -5.68 -24.06 3.83
C GLY A 10 -4.93 -24.65 5.04
N LYS A 11 -3.82 -25.37 4.80
CA LYS A 11 -2.96 -25.99 5.82
C LYS A 11 -2.53 -25.01 6.94
N MET A 12 -3.19 -25.04 8.10
CA MET A 12 -2.57 -25.12 9.44
C MET A 12 -3.63 -25.09 10.54
N LEU A 13 -3.46 -25.98 11.53
CA LEU A 13 -4.16 -26.10 12.82
C LEU A 13 -5.64 -26.53 12.77
N SER A 14 -5.84 -27.84 12.99
CA SER A 14 -7.13 -28.39 13.42
C SER A 14 -7.27 -28.17 14.93
N THR A 15 -7.99 -27.14 15.34
CA THR A 15 -8.56 -27.07 16.70
C THR A 15 -9.97 -27.65 16.63
N SER A 16 -10.12 -28.88 17.10
CA SER A 16 -11.44 -29.51 17.25
C SER A 16 -12.05 -29.06 18.58
N VAL A 17 -12.98 -28.11 18.55
CA VAL A 17 -13.81 -27.82 19.74
C VAL A 17 -14.94 -28.86 19.78
N ALA A 18 -15.02 -29.64 20.85
CA ALA A 18 -16.12 -30.57 21.07
C ALA A 18 -17.37 -29.78 21.46
N VAL A 19 -18.17 -29.40 20.47
CA VAL A 19 -19.41 -28.66 20.70
C VAL A 19 -20.56 -29.67 20.82
N GLY A 20 -21.20 -29.72 21.99
CA GLY A 20 -22.45 -30.48 22.20
C GLY A 20 -23.57 -30.00 21.27
N ARG A 21 -24.74 -30.65 21.30
CA ARG A 21 -25.92 -30.23 20.49
C ARG A 21 -26.29 -28.78 20.83
N LEU A 22 -25.83 -27.83 20.01
CA LEU A 22 -26.23 -26.44 20.07
C LEU A 22 -27.55 -26.22 19.33
N SER A 23 -28.36 -25.29 19.84
CA SER A 23 -29.55 -24.82 19.14
C SER A 23 -29.13 -23.96 17.92
N LYS A 24 -30.01 -23.79 16.92
CA LYS A 24 -29.73 -22.96 15.73
C LYS A 24 -29.20 -21.55 16.05
N PRO A 25 -29.73 -20.79 17.03
CA PRO A 25 -29.18 -19.48 17.38
C PRO A 25 -27.76 -19.55 17.96
N ASP A 26 -27.44 -20.57 18.76
CA ASP A 26 -26.10 -20.75 19.33
C ASP A 26 -25.06 -21.11 18.27
N TYR A 27 -25.45 -21.83 17.22
CA TYR A 27 -24.57 -22.13 16.08
C TYR A 27 -24.18 -20.87 15.29
N ILE A 28 -25.12 -19.93 15.11
CA ILE A 28 -24.83 -18.64 14.48
C ILE A 28 -23.88 -17.83 15.36
N ALA A 29 -24.10 -17.80 16.67
CA ALA A 29 -23.24 -17.10 17.61
C ALA A 29 -21.80 -17.64 17.62
N VAL A 30 -21.61 -18.97 17.64
CA VAL A 30 -20.27 -19.60 17.55
C VAL A 30 -19.60 -19.33 16.20
N ARG A 31 -20.37 -19.31 15.11
CA ARG A 31 -19.85 -19.01 13.77
C ARG A 31 -19.43 -17.55 13.64
N VAL A 32 -20.19 -16.63 14.26
CA VAL A 32 -19.86 -15.19 14.33
C VAL A 32 -18.64 -14.96 15.22
N LEU A 33 -18.57 -15.58 16.40
CA LEU A 33 -17.42 -15.52 17.31
C LEU A 33 -16.13 -16.04 16.65
N CYS A 34 -16.22 -17.18 15.95
CA CYS A 34 -15.10 -17.74 15.20
C CYS A 34 -14.67 -16.81 14.05
N LEU A 35 -15.62 -16.18 13.33
CA LEU A 35 -15.30 -15.18 12.31
C LEU A 35 -14.64 -13.93 12.92
N THR A 36 -15.08 -13.44 14.07
CA THR A 36 -14.48 -12.29 14.76
C THR A 36 -13.09 -12.59 15.34
N GLU A 37 -12.87 -13.80 15.87
CA GLU A 37 -11.53 -14.24 16.31
C GLU A 37 -10.60 -14.50 15.12
N MET A 38 -11.13 -14.94 13.97
CA MET A 38 -10.36 -15.11 12.74
C MET A 38 -10.01 -13.79 12.05
N THR A 39 -10.87 -12.77 12.09
CA THR A 39 -10.51 -11.40 11.64
C THR A 39 -9.41 -10.79 12.49
N SER A 40 -9.39 -11.10 13.80
CA SER A 40 -8.34 -10.64 14.73
C SER A 40 -6.94 -11.20 14.40
N LEU A 41 -6.86 -12.38 13.78
CA LEU A 41 -5.59 -13.02 13.39
C LEU A 41 -5.08 -12.59 12.00
N THR A 42 -5.91 -11.96 11.16
CA THR A 42 -5.52 -11.52 9.80
C THR A 42 -5.06 -10.07 9.71
N ASP A 43 -5.27 -9.28 10.76
CA ASP A 43 -4.91 -7.85 10.82
C ASP A 43 -3.55 -7.61 11.48
N GLN A 44 -2.72 -8.64 11.62
CA GLN A 44 -1.38 -8.50 12.18
C GLN A 44 -0.33 -8.41 11.07
N LEU A 45 0.50 -7.37 11.15
CA LEU A 45 1.67 -7.26 10.29
C LEU A 45 2.65 -8.40 10.58
N ASP A 46 3.44 -8.81 9.58
CA ASP A 46 4.42 -9.90 9.75
C ASP A 46 5.47 -9.62 10.82
N ASN A 47 5.64 -8.35 11.16
CA ASN A 47 6.60 -7.84 12.13
C ASN A 47 5.98 -7.58 13.52
N GLY A 48 4.70 -7.91 13.74
CA GLY A 48 4.06 -7.97 15.06
C GLY A 48 3.25 -6.75 15.58
N PRO A 49 3.36 -5.49 15.08
CA PRO A 49 2.50 -4.40 15.51
C PRO A 49 1.15 -4.39 14.80
N VAL A 50 0.18 -3.76 15.46
CA VAL A 50 -1.09 -3.34 14.83
C VAL A 50 -0.77 -2.36 13.70
N PRO A 51 -1.34 -2.53 12.49
CA PRO A 51 -1.21 -1.59 11.40
C PRO A 51 -1.41 -0.13 11.84
N ALA A 52 -0.65 0.78 11.25
CA ALA A 52 -0.90 2.19 11.39
C ALA A 52 -2.26 2.56 10.77
N ASP A 53 -2.96 3.48 11.43
CA ASP A 53 -4.11 4.19 10.89
C ASP A 53 -3.65 5.56 10.34
N SER A 54 -4.61 6.34 9.84
CA SER A 54 -4.35 7.68 9.32
C SER A 54 -3.77 8.63 10.38
N GLU A 55 -4.19 8.52 11.64
CA GLU A 55 -3.70 9.38 12.73
C GLU A 55 -2.20 9.18 12.97
N LYS A 56 -1.74 7.93 13.02
CA LYS A 56 -0.31 7.60 13.12
C LYS A 56 0.49 8.16 11.95
N VAL A 57 -0.07 8.15 10.74
CA VAL A 57 0.56 8.75 9.56
C VAL A 57 0.67 10.27 9.74
N PHE A 58 -0.40 10.95 10.14
CA PHE A 58 -0.38 12.41 10.35
C PHE A 58 0.62 12.81 11.43
N PHE A 59 0.63 12.08 12.55
CA PHE A 59 1.60 12.29 13.62
C PHE A 59 3.05 12.11 13.12
N PHE A 60 3.32 11.08 12.32
CA PHE A 60 4.64 10.89 11.73
C PHE A 60 5.04 12.06 10.83
N LEU A 61 4.14 12.49 9.94
CA LEU A 61 4.38 13.62 9.04
C LEU A 61 4.69 14.89 9.82
N GLU A 62 3.86 15.23 10.82
CA GLU A 62 4.06 16.41 11.68
C GLU A 62 5.38 16.33 12.46
N LYS A 63 5.63 15.21 13.15
CA LYS A 63 6.85 14.97 13.93
C LYS A 63 8.13 15.14 13.10
N HIS A 64 8.07 14.84 11.80
CA HIS A 64 9.19 14.94 10.88
C HIS A 64 9.20 16.22 10.04
N GLY A 65 8.31 17.18 10.32
CA GLY A 65 8.25 18.46 9.61
C GLY A 65 7.77 18.35 8.16
N LEU A 66 7.03 17.29 7.85
CA LEU A 66 6.51 17.02 6.50
C LEU A 66 5.11 17.64 6.39
N SER A 67 5.04 18.84 5.80
CA SER A 67 3.78 19.56 5.59
C SER A 67 2.78 18.69 4.82
N SER A 68 1.54 18.64 5.30
CA SER A 68 0.47 17.91 4.64
C SER A 68 -0.89 18.55 4.94
N THR A 69 -1.86 18.35 4.03
CA THR A 69 -3.26 18.73 4.24
C THR A 69 -4.15 17.57 3.82
N THR A 70 -5.12 17.21 4.65
CA THR A 70 -6.02 16.08 4.37
C THR A 70 -7.44 16.59 4.17
N ARG A 71 -8.16 15.94 3.26
CA ARG A 71 -9.59 16.17 3.02
C ARG A 71 -10.34 14.85 3.04
N ASP A 72 -11.53 14.89 3.64
CA ASP A 72 -12.50 13.81 3.61
C ASP A 72 -13.28 13.79 2.29
N HIS A 73 -13.62 12.58 1.85
CA HIS A 73 -14.55 12.35 0.75
C HIS A 73 -15.21 10.97 0.86
N PRO A 74 -16.36 10.75 0.21
CA PRO A 74 -16.93 9.42 0.09
C PRO A 74 -15.94 8.45 -0.58
N PRO A 75 -15.99 7.14 -0.28
CA PRO A 75 -15.17 6.15 -0.97
C PRO A 75 -15.43 6.18 -2.48
N MET A 76 -14.36 6.12 -3.27
CA MET A 76 -14.44 6.16 -4.73
C MET A 76 -14.19 4.75 -5.26
N PHE A 77 -15.18 4.18 -5.95
CA PHE A 77 -15.13 2.80 -6.44
C PHE A 77 -14.81 2.74 -7.94
N THR A 78 -15.08 3.81 -8.68
CA THR A 78 -14.79 3.91 -10.10
C THR A 78 -13.78 5.03 -10.37
N VAL A 79 -13.06 4.91 -11.49
CA VAL A 79 -12.14 5.95 -11.97
C VAL A 79 -12.89 7.25 -12.24
N THR A 80 -14.11 7.16 -12.78
CA THR A 80 -14.95 8.33 -13.08
C THR A 80 -15.35 9.09 -11.81
N ASP A 81 -15.81 8.37 -10.77
CA ASP A 81 -16.13 8.99 -9.47
C ASP A 81 -14.88 9.66 -8.87
N SER A 82 -13.74 8.99 -9.04
CA SER A 82 -12.45 9.47 -8.54
C SER A 82 -11.99 10.77 -9.20
N GLN A 83 -12.38 11.02 -10.44
CA GLN A 83 -12.07 12.25 -11.16
C GLN A 83 -13.09 13.36 -10.85
N ALA A 84 -14.37 13.01 -10.75
CA ALA A 84 -15.46 13.96 -10.50
C ALA A 84 -15.43 14.56 -9.08
N LEU A 85 -14.96 13.80 -8.09
CA LEU A 85 -14.86 14.25 -6.69
C LEU A 85 -13.57 15.03 -6.39
N ARG A 86 -12.72 15.26 -7.39
CA ARG A 86 -11.51 16.07 -7.21
C ARG A 86 -11.89 17.52 -7.03
N PRO A 87 -11.37 18.20 -6.00
CA PRO A 87 -11.60 19.61 -5.85
C PRO A 87 -11.06 20.36 -7.08
N SER A 88 -11.89 21.16 -7.72
CA SER A 88 -11.46 22.05 -8.79
C SER A 88 -10.42 23.03 -8.24
N GLY A 89 -9.33 23.23 -8.99
CA GLY A 89 -8.26 24.17 -8.64
C GLY A 89 -7.17 23.63 -7.70
N VAL A 90 -7.21 22.36 -7.31
CA VAL A 90 -6.08 21.73 -6.61
C VAL A 90 -5.07 21.24 -7.65
N SER A 91 -3.91 21.88 -7.70
CA SER A 91 -2.78 21.50 -8.54
C SER A 91 -1.95 20.39 -7.87
N GLY A 92 -1.53 19.39 -8.64
CA GLY A 92 -0.66 18.33 -8.15
C GLY A 92 -0.77 17.07 -8.99
N GLY A 93 0.07 16.09 -8.69
CA GLY A 93 0.04 14.77 -9.31
C GLY A 93 -0.89 13.83 -8.54
N TYR A 94 -1.85 13.22 -9.24
CA TYR A 94 -2.60 12.10 -8.71
C TYR A 94 -1.84 10.81 -8.98
N THR A 95 -1.79 9.95 -7.97
CA THR A 95 -0.97 8.75 -8.02
C THR A 95 -1.82 7.49 -8.11
N LYS A 96 -1.28 6.47 -8.75
CA LYS A 96 -1.71 5.09 -8.56
C LYS A 96 -0.56 4.24 -8.07
N ASN A 97 -0.90 3.20 -7.33
CA ASN A 97 0.07 2.41 -6.59
C ASN A 97 -0.11 0.92 -6.88
N PHE A 98 0.98 0.24 -7.19
CA PHE A 98 1.00 -1.18 -7.47
C PHE A 98 1.82 -1.92 -6.42
N PHE A 99 1.22 -2.87 -5.73
CA PHE A 99 1.93 -3.80 -4.87
C PHE A 99 2.24 -5.09 -5.64
N LEU A 100 3.51 -5.25 -6.00
CA LEU A 100 4.00 -6.26 -6.93
C LEU A 100 4.94 -7.23 -6.23
N ARG A 101 5.08 -8.42 -6.81
CA ARG A 101 6.08 -9.41 -6.41
C ARG A 101 6.62 -10.19 -7.58
N ASN A 102 7.81 -10.78 -7.39
CA ASN A 102 8.37 -11.75 -8.32
C ASN A 102 8.22 -13.21 -7.80
N LYS A 103 8.80 -14.16 -8.56
CA LYS A 103 8.83 -15.59 -8.20
C LYS A 103 9.66 -15.87 -6.93
N LYS A 104 10.68 -15.06 -6.64
CA LYS A 104 11.52 -15.14 -5.44
C LYS A 104 10.86 -14.54 -4.19
N LYS A 105 9.62 -14.05 -4.31
CA LYS A 105 8.84 -13.39 -3.25
C LYS A 105 9.40 -12.03 -2.80
N THR A 106 10.34 -11.44 -3.54
CA THR A 106 10.69 -10.03 -3.38
C THR A 106 9.49 -9.18 -3.77
N MET A 107 9.26 -8.08 -3.05
CA MET A 107 8.07 -7.24 -3.18
C MET A 107 8.46 -5.79 -3.50
N TRP A 108 7.61 -5.13 -4.28
CA TRP A 108 7.76 -3.72 -4.64
C TRP A 108 6.43 -2.99 -4.42
N LEU A 109 6.53 -1.78 -3.90
CA LEU A 109 5.48 -0.77 -3.98
C LEU A 109 5.90 0.24 -5.04
N VAL A 110 5.16 0.28 -6.15
CA VAL A 110 5.45 1.16 -7.29
C VAL A 110 4.40 2.25 -7.36
N THR A 111 4.84 3.51 -7.25
CA THR A 111 3.97 4.69 -7.34
C THR A 111 4.21 5.40 -8.66
N CYS A 112 3.16 5.57 -9.47
CA CYS A 112 3.22 6.23 -10.78
C CYS A 112 2.16 7.32 -10.90
N ASP A 113 2.29 8.19 -11.90
CA ASP A 113 1.17 9.03 -12.35
C ASP A 113 -0.04 8.15 -12.65
N GLU A 114 -1.22 8.63 -12.28
CA GLU A 114 -2.46 7.89 -12.44
C GLU A 114 -2.72 7.46 -13.90
N ASN A 115 -2.33 8.29 -14.86
CA ASN A 115 -2.52 8.03 -16.29
C ASN A 115 -1.37 7.22 -16.91
N GLN A 116 -0.30 6.95 -16.17
CA GLN A 116 0.87 6.24 -16.69
C GLN A 116 0.51 4.80 -17.08
N SER A 117 0.69 4.42 -18.35
CA SER A 117 0.58 3.01 -18.75
C SER A 117 1.82 2.23 -18.29
N VAL A 118 1.62 1.07 -17.66
CA VAL A 118 2.70 0.28 -17.07
C VAL A 118 2.72 -1.14 -17.62
N ASP A 119 3.78 -1.46 -18.37
CA ASP A 119 4.08 -2.84 -18.78
C ASP A 119 4.92 -3.55 -17.71
N LEU A 120 4.32 -4.55 -17.06
CA LEU A 120 4.97 -5.31 -15.99
C LEU A 120 6.19 -6.13 -16.44
N ARG A 121 6.31 -6.45 -17.73
CA ARG A 121 7.48 -7.14 -18.29
C ARG A 121 8.67 -6.19 -18.36
N HIS A 122 8.49 -4.99 -18.91
CA HIS A 122 9.54 -3.99 -18.98
C HIS A 122 9.90 -3.47 -17.58
N LEU A 123 8.92 -3.22 -16.73
CA LEU A 123 9.14 -2.87 -15.33
C LEU A 123 9.96 -3.93 -14.58
N GLY A 124 9.60 -5.21 -14.75
CA GLY A 124 10.33 -6.31 -14.12
C GLY A 124 11.76 -6.49 -14.64
N THR A 125 12.01 -6.13 -15.89
CA THR A 125 13.36 -6.09 -16.48
C THR A 125 14.17 -4.95 -15.87
N ALA A 126 13.61 -3.74 -15.80
CA ALA A 126 14.25 -2.56 -15.23
C ALA A 126 14.63 -2.74 -13.76
N LEU A 127 13.73 -3.32 -12.95
CA LEU A 127 13.95 -3.60 -11.54
C LEU A 127 14.86 -4.81 -11.27
N GLY A 128 15.35 -5.50 -12.30
CA GLY A 128 16.08 -6.76 -12.14
C GLY A 128 15.25 -7.87 -11.47
N ALA A 129 13.92 -7.72 -11.47
CA ALA A 129 12.98 -8.58 -10.75
C ALA A 129 12.57 -9.83 -11.53
N GLY A 130 12.79 -9.84 -12.85
CA GLY A 130 12.21 -10.83 -13.76
C GLY A 130 10.70 -10.63 -13.91
N ARG A 131 9.94 -11.72 -14.04
CA ARG A 131 8.47 -11.62 -14.20
C ARG A 131 7.81 -11.11 -12.91
N LEU A 132 7.13 -9.96 -13.01
CA LEU A 132 6.30 -9.39 -11.95
C LEU A 132 4.85 -9.85 -12.04
N SER A 133 4.17 -9.82 -10.90
CA SER A 133 2.73 -10.06 -10.74
C SER A 133 2.21 -9.30 -9.53
N PHE A 134 0.92 -8.98 -9.51
CA PHE A 134 0.28 -8.42 -8.32
C PHE A 134 0.42 -9.36 -7.11
N ALA A 135 0.76 -8.77 -5.96
CA ALA A 135 0.72 -9.48 -4.70
C ALA A 135 -0.73 -9.67 -4.24
N SER A 136 -0.96 -10.67 -3.40
CA SER A 136 -2.31 -10.99 -2.93
C SER A 136 -2.76 -10.03 -1.81
N PRO A 137 -4.08 -9.84 -1.59
CA PRO A 137 -4.59 -8.99 -0.51
C PRO A 137 -4.03 -9.36 0.87
N GLU A 138 -3.82 -10.65 1.15
CA GLU A 138 -3.26 -11.11 2.42
C GLU A 138 -1.81 -10.65 2.59
N ARG A 139 -1.03 -10.57 1.51
CA ARG A 139 0.33 -10.00 1.56
C ARG A 139 0.28 -8.50 1.74
N LEU A 140 -0.68 -7.83 1.10
CA LEU A 140 -0.83 -6.38 1.25
C LEU A 140 -1.12 -6.02 2.71
N MET A 141 -2.07 -6.70 3.34
CA MET A 141 -2.33 -6.57 4.78
C MET A 141 -1.10 -6.92 5.62
N ARG A 142 -0.47 -8.07 5.35
CA ARG A 142 0.66 -8.56 6.13
C ARG A 142 1.91 -7.66 6.10
N PHE A 143 2.20 -7.00 4.98
CA PHE A 143 3.43 -6.20 4.83
C PHE A 143 3.20 -4.69 4.86
N LEU A 144 2.03 -4.22 4.44
CA LEU A 144 1.71 -2.80 4.36
C LEU A 144 0.51 -2.40 5.22
N GLY A 145 -0.19 -3.35 5.85
CA GLY A 145 -1.26 -3.06 6.82
C GLY A 145 -2.50 -2.42 6.22
N ILE A 146 -2.73 -2.59 4.92
CA ILE A 146 -3.83 -1.95 4.20
C ILE A 146 -4.58 -2.92 3.29
N THR A 147 -5.85 -2.62 3.04
CA THR A 147 -6.72 -3.40 2.15
C THR A 147 -6.62 -2.91 0.70
N THR A 148 -7.13 -3.73 -0.22
CA THR A 148 -7.24 -3.33 -1.63
C THR A 148 -8.16 -2.12 -1.78
N GLY A 149 -7.77 -1.15 -2.62
CA GLY A 149 -8.50 0.10 -2.84
C GLY A 149 -7.94 1.29 -2.06
N ALA A 150 -7.07 1.06 -1.07
CA ALA A 150 -6.35 2.10 -0.33
C ALA A 150 -4.82 2.03 -0.51
N VAL A 151 -4.35 1.39 -1.59
CA VAL A 151 -2.91 1.21 -1.87
C VAL A 151 -2.24 2.59 -1.97
N SER A 152 -1.27 2.83 -1.09
CA SER A 152 -0.65 4.14 -0.91
C SER A 152 0.82 4.02 -0.53
N PRO A 153 1.69 4.95 -0.99
CA PRO A 153 3.08 5.02 -0.53
C PRO A 153 3.20 5.34 0.96
N LEU A 154 2.16 5.92 1.59
CA LEU A 154 2.16 6.17 3.04
C LEU A 154 2.11 4.87 3.86
N ALA A 155 1.76 3.73 3.25
CA ALA A 155 1.74 2.43 3.91
C ALA A 155 3.13 1.88 4.25
N LEU A 156 4.20 2.49 3.72
CA LEU A 156 5.58 2.13 4.06
C LEU A 156 5.92 2.31 5.55
N ILE A 157 5.15 3.11 6.29
CA ILE A 157 5.29 3.22 7.76
C ILE A 157 5.09 1.88 8.48
N ASN A 158 4.33 0.95 7.87
CA ASN A 158 4.02 -0.36 8.43
C ASN A 158 5.13 -1.40 8.16
N ASP A 159 5.97 -1.19 7.15
CA ASP A 159 7.07 -2.12 6.83
C ASP A 159 8.35 -1.79 7.60
N VAL A 160 8.30 -1.94 8.93
CA VAL A 160 9.48 -1.69 9.79
C VAL A 160 10.62 -2.70 9.59
N THR A 161 10.39 -3.74 8.78
CA THR A 161 11.38 -4.77 8.43
C THR A 161 11.95 -4.62 7.03
N HIS A 162 11.54 -3.57 6.30
CA HIS A 162 12.04 -3.19 4.98
C HIS A 162 12.02 -4.35 3.97
N LYS A 163 10.90 -5.08 3.92
CA LYS A 163 10.67 -6.19 2.97
C LYS A 163 10.15 -5.73 1.62
N VAL A 164 9.67 -4.49 1.52
CA VAL A 164 9.07 -3.90 0.33
C VAL A 164 10.02 -2.85 -0.23
N HIS A 165 10.49 -3.05 -1.45
CA HIS A 165 11.24 -2.04 -2.18
C HIS A 165 10.29 -0.94 -2.68
N PHE A 166 10.66 0.32 -2.52
CA PHE A 166 9.86 1.43 -3.02
C PHE A 166 10.42 1.93 -4.35
N ALA A 167 9.56 2.07 -5.35
CA ALA A 167 9.91 2.68 -6.63
C ALA A 167 8.89 3.74 -7.01
N ILE A 168 9.37 4.86 -7.56
CA ILE A 168 8.52 5.99 -7.93
C ILE A 168 8.82 6.43 -9.37
N ASP A 169 7.76 6.72 -10.11
CA ASP A 169 7.86 7.35 -11.43
C ASP A 169 8.47 8.76 -11.30
N ARG A 170 9.53 9.00 -12.05
CA ARG A 170 10.24 10.28 -12.10
C ARG A 170 9.35 11.41 -12.64
N SER A 171 8.33 11.09 -13.44
CA SER A 171 7.37 12.08 -13.93
C SER A 171 6.66 12.79 -12.76
N LEU A 172 6.38 12.06 -11.67
CA LEU A 172 5.74 12.60 -10.47
C LEU A 172 6.56 13.70 -9.79
N LEU A 173 7.89 13.64 -9.91
CA LEU A 173 8.80 14.62 -9.33
C LEU A 173 8.70 16.01 -9.98
N ARG A 174 7.98 16.13 -11.10
CA ARG A 174 7.70 17.42 -11.76
C ARG A 174 6.54 18.17 -11.12
N HIS A 175 5.72 17.50 -10.31
CA HIS A 175 4.68 18.17 -9.54
C HIS A 175 5.25 18.74 -8.25
N ASP A 176 4.78 19.92 -7.85
CA ASP A 176 5.13 20.49 -6.54
C ASP A 176 4.55 19.66 -5.39
N GLN A 177 3.37 19.08 -5.60
CA GLN A 177 2.61 18.33 -4.61
C GLN A 177 1.97 17.08 -5.23
N LEU A 178 1.78 16.06 -4.40
CA LEU A 178 1.09 14.82 -4.75
C LEU A 178 -0.12 14.59 -3.87
N HIS A 179 -1.08 13.84 -4.41
CA HIS A 179 -2.27 13.40 -3.70
C HIS A 179 -2.23 11.88 -3.48
N VAL A 180 -2.30 11.48 -2.21
CA VAL A 180 -2.19 10.07 -1.79
C VAL A 180 -3.21 9.78 -0.68
N HIS A 181 -3.61 8.52 -0.55
CA HIS A 181 -4.49 8.09 0.54
C HIS A 181 -3.70 7.87 1.83
N PRO A 182 -4.10 8.42 2.99
CA PRO A 182 -3.47 8.14 4.27
C PRO A 182 -3.99 6.81 4.84
N LEU A 183 -3.76 5.71 4.12
CA LEU A 183 -4.13 4.32 4.45
C LEU A 183 -5.62 3.97 4.36
N VAL A 184 -6.48 4.95 4.12
CA VAL A 184 -7.92 4.76 3.89
C VAL A 184 -8.38 5.51 2.64
N ASN A 185 -9.33 4.95 1.91
CA ASN A 185 -9.80 5.48 0.63
C ASN A 185 -10.93 6.52 0.76
N THR A 186 -11.25 6.94 1.98
CA THR A 186 -12.18 8.04 2.30
C THR A 186 -11.44 9.36 2.56
N LEU A 187 -10.11 9.32 2.52
CA LEU A 187 -9.25 10.46 2.79
C LEU A 187 -8.29 10.65 1.62
N THR A 188 -8.00 11.90 1.31
CA THR A 188 -6.89 12.27 0.43
C THR A 188 -5.98 13.27 1.14
N THR A 189 -4.73 12.89 1.30
CA THR A 189 -3.65 13.73 1.84
C THR A 189 -2.84 14.32 0.70
N THR A 190 -2.70 15.63 0.72
CA THR A 190 -1.83 16.39 -0.17
C THR A 190 -0.56 16.75 0.56
N LEU A 191 0.58 16.41 -0.03
CA LEU A 191 1.90 16.72 0.51
C LEU A 191 2.87 17.13 -0.60
N PRO A 192 3.88 17.98 -0.30
CA PRO A 192 4.94 18.26 -1.26
C PRO A 192 5.58 16.97 -1.76
N THR A 193 5.90 16.90 -3.05
CA THR A 193 6.50 15.69 -3.65
C THR A 193 7.80 15.29 -2.95
N ILE A 194 8.60 16.30 -2.59
CA ILE A 194 9.81 16.11 -1.77
C ILE A 194 9.50 15.53 -0.39
N GLY A 195 8.36 15.91 0.19
CA GLY A 195 7.90 15.39 1.48
C GLY A 195 7.56 13.90 1.40
N LEU A 196 6.95 13.44 0.30
CA LEU A 196 6.71 12.01 0.09
C LEU A 196 8.02 11.22 -0.04
N VAL A 197 9.00 11.75 -0.77
CA VAL A 197 10.31 11.10 -0.89
C VAL A 197 11.04 11.07 0.46
N GLN A 198 11.00 12.16 1.22
CA GLN A 198 11.56 12.20 2.56
C GLN A 198 10.86 11.22 3.51
N PHE A 199 9.54 11.10 3.43
CA PHE A 199 8.77 10.10 4.17
C PHE A 199 9.27 8.68 3.86
N ALA A 200 9.41 8.33 2.59
CA ALA A 200 9.91 7.02 2.18
C ALA A 200 11.31 6.74 2.73
N ILE A 201 12.23 7.71 2.63
CA ILE A 201 13.59 7.58 3.20
C ILE A 201 13.55 7.42 4.72
N LYS A 202 12.76 8.24 5.43
CA LYS A 202 12.64 8.19 6.90
C LYS A 202 12.01 6.90 7.42
N THR A 203 11.16 6.24 6.62
CA THR A 203 10.63 4.92 6.92
C THR A 203 11.56 3.77 6.51
N GLY A 204 12.75 4.07 5.98
CA GLY A 204 13.75 3.07 5.59
C GLY A 204 13.61 2.54 4.14
N HIS A 205 12.84 3.24 3.30
CA HIS A 205 12.51 2.84 1.94
C HIS A 205 12.97 3.91 0.93
N PRO A 206 14.30 4.08 0.71
CA PRO A 206 14.77 5.00 -0.32
C PRO A 206 14.22 4.58 -1.70
N PRO A 207 13.69 5.53 -2.50
CA PRO A 207 13.06 5.20 -3.77
C PRO A 207 14.06 4.82 -4.85
N ASP A 208 13.72 3.79 -5.62
CA ASP A 208 14.20 3.59 -6.98
C ASP A 208 13.44 4.51 -7.93
N TYR A 209 14.14 5.32 -8.73
CA TYR A 209 13.49 6.25 -9.67
C TYR A 209 13.31 5.60 -11.04
N LEU A 210 12.05 5.48 -11.46
CA LEU A 210 11.66 4.88 -12.73
C LEU A 210 11.40 5.95 -13.78
N THR A 211 11.84 5.72 -15.02
CA THR A 211 11.40 6.51 -16.17
C THR A 211 10.67 5.60 -17.14
N PHE A 212 9.40 5.89 -17.39
CA PHE A 212 8.57 5.20 -18.38
C PHE A 212 8.70 5.90 -19.73
N ASN A 213 9.28 5.21 -20.71
CA ASN A 213 9.53 5.76 -22.03
C ASN A 213 8.33 5.57 -22.95
N HIS A 214 8.25 6.38 -24.01
CA HIS A 214 7.16 6.31 -24.99
C HIS A 214 7.13 4.96 -25.75
N ASP A 215 8.27 4.30 -25.91
CA ASP A 215 8.35 2.95 -26.52
C ASP A 215 7.90 1.83 -25.57
N GLY A 216 7.41 2.18 -24.38
CA GLY A 216 6.96 1.26 -23.33
C GLY A 216 8.10 0.68 -22.50
N SER A 217 9.37 0.96 -22.83
CA SER A 217 10.51 0.53 -22.02
C SER A 217 10.54 1.30 -20.69
N VAL A 218 11.14 0.69 -19.68
CA VAL A 218 11.32 1.29 -18.35
C VAL A 218 12.81 1.32 -18.06
N THR A 219 13.30 2.46 -17.58
CA THR A 219 14.68 2.61 -17.11
C THR A 219 14.68 2.99 -15.64
N ILE A 220 15.73 2.57 -14.93
CA ILE A 220 15.93 2.88 -13.52
C ILE A 220 17.16 3.77 -13.40
N ASP A 221 17.02 4.88 -12.69
CA ASP A 221 18.15 5.72 -12.31
C ASP A 221 18.62 5.30 -10.91
N THR A 222 19.72 4.55 -10.87
CA THR A 222 20.37 4.12 -9.62
C THR A 222 21.37 5.15 -9.10
N SER A 223 21.53 6.28 -9.79
CA SER A 223 22.37 7.40 -9.36
C SER A 223 21.74 8.04 -8.13
N SER A 224 22.16 7.56 -6.96
CA SER A 224 21.76 8.05 -5.65
C SER A 224 21.63 9.58 -5.59
N ASN A 225 20.48 10.06 -5.11
CA ASN A 225 20.27 11.35 -4.43
C ASN A 225 20.03 12.66 -5.19
N LYS A 226 19.88 12.68 -6.52
CA LYS A 226 19.55 13.96 -7.19
C LYS A 226 18.07 14.06 -7.53
N MET A 227 17.37 14.96 -6.82
CA MET A 227 16.08 15.48 -7.29
C MET A 227 16.28 16.07 -8.71
N PRO A 228 15.34 15.84 -9.63
CA PRO A 228 15.47 16.27 -11.02
C PRO A 228 15.53 17.80 -11.21
N ASP A 229 15.22 18.60 -10.18
CA ASP A 229 15.28 20.07 -10.22
C ASP A 229 16.64 20.64 -9.78
N GLY A 230 17.63 19.80 -9.47
CA GLY A 230 18.95 20.25 -9.01
C GLY A 230 18.96 20.84 -7.59
N ARG A 231 17.84 20.77 -6.84
CA ARG A 231 17.87 21.11 -5.42
C ARG A 231 18.66 20.06 -4.67
N LEU A 232 19.64 20.52 -3.89
CA LEU A 232 20.45 19.67 -3.03
C LEU A 232 19.53 18.96 -2.02
N LYS A 233 19.92 17.74 -1.64
CA LYS A 233 19.33 17.07 -0.49
C LYS A 233 19.30 18.06 0.68
N ALA A 234 18.13 18.26 1.28
CA ALA A 234 18.10 18.76 2.64
C ALA A 234 18.83 17.71 3.50
N THR A 235 20.01 18.09 3.99
CA THR A 235 20.80 17.39 5.00
C THR A 235 19.98 17.16 6.26
#